data_AF-A0A7C6J8C6-F1
#
_entry.id   AF-A0A7C6J8C6-F1
#
_cell.length_a   1.000
_cell.length_b   1.000
_cell.length_c   1.000
_cell.angle_alpha   90.00
_cell.angle_beta   90.00
_cell.angle_gamma   90.00
#
_symmetry.space_group_name_H-M   'P 1'
#
loop_
_entity.id
_entity.type
_entity.pdbx_description
1 polymer ?
#
loop_
_entity_poly.entity_id
_entity_poly.type
_entity_poly.pdbx_seq_one_letter_code
_entity_poly.pdbx_strand_id
1 'polypeptide(L)' 'MKTRLSAVVIVLCLVLSMAVTAFAAPLTDIENHWAKEQIKAWVEKGLVDGYEDGTFRPDHNISRRNLWL' A
#
# COMPACT_ATOMS: atom_id res chain seq x y z
N MET A 1 -15.99 6.62 -38.22
CA MET A 1 -15.27 5.54 -37.49
C MET A 1 -14.16 6.04 -36.56
N LYS A 2 -13.48 7.18 -36.84
CA LYS A 2 -12.34 7.68 -36.05
C LYS A 2 -12.64 8.02 -34.58
N THR A 3 -13.83 8.55 -34.28
CA THR A 3 -14.28 8.91 -32.92
C THR A 3 -14.62 7.72 -32.03
N ARG A 4 -15.01 6.58 -32.62
CA ARG A 4 -15.28 5.32 -31.91
C ARG A 4 -13.97 4.64 -31.49
N LEU A 5 -12.93 4.77 -32.32
CA LEU A 5 -11.59 4.25 -32.03
C LEU A 5 -10.94 5.00 -30.86
N SER A 6 -11.02 6.34 -30.84
CA SER A 6 -10.50 7.15 -29.73
C SER A 6 -11.18 6.84 -28.40
N ALA A 7 -12.50 6.59 -28.40
CA ALA A 7 -13.22 6.22 -27.18
C ALA A 7 -12.76 4.86 -26.60
N VAL A 8 -12.45 3.88 -27.47
CA VAL A 8 -11.93 2.58 -27.03
C VAL A 8 -10.54 2.70 -26.42
N VAL A 9 -9.66 3.54 -26.98
CA VAL A 9 -8.32 3.77 -26.42
C VAL A 9 -8.39 4.43 -25.04
N ILE A 10 -9.28 5.41 -24.85
CA ILE A 10 -9.43 6.09 -23.56
C ILE A 10 -9.98 5.13 -22.50
N VAL A 11 -10.99 4.33 -22.82
CA VAL A 11 -11.54 3.33 -21.90
C VAL A 11 -10.49 2.28 -21.55
N LEU A 12 -9.69 1.83 -22.52
CA LEU A 12 -8.59 0.90 -22.27
C LEU A 12 -7.53 1.49 -21.33
N CYS A 13 -7.14 2.75 -21.53
CA CYS A 13 -6.19 3.43 -20.64
C CYS A 13 -6.73 3.57 -19.22
N LEU A 14 -8.01 3.91 -19.06
CA LEU A 14 -8.65 4.05 -17.75
C LEU A 14 -8.74 2.70 -17.00
N VAL A 15 -9.03 1.62 -17.72
CA VAL A 15 -9.05 0.27 -17.13
C VAL A 15 -7.64 -0.18 -16.76
N LEU A 16 -6.62 0.14 -17.56
CA LEU A 16 -5.24 -0.22 -17.29
C LEU A 16 -4.67 0.48 -16.04
N SER A 17 -5.09 1.72 -15.76
CA SER A 17 -4.69 2.45 -14.55
C SER A 17 -5.19 1.85 -13.23
N MET A 18 -6.19 0.95 -13.25
CA MET A 18 -6.68 0.27 -12.05
C MET A 18 -5.88 -0.98 -11.66
N ALA A 19 -4.90 -1.40 -12.47
CA ALA A 19 -4.15 -2.64 -12.28
C ALA A 19 -2.89 -2.50 -11.40
N VAL A 20 -2.70 -1.37 -10.72
CA VAL A 20 -1.54 -1.18 -9.85
C VAL A 20 -1.81 -1.87 -8.51
N THR A 21 -1.43 -3.15 -8.40
CA THR A 21 -1.32 -3.82 -7.11
C THR A 21 -0.04 -3.35 -6.42
N ALA A 22 -0.16 -2.61 -5.32
CA ALA A 22 0.99 -2.24 -4.51
C ALA A 22 1.61 -3.52 -3.91
N PHE A 23 2.90 -3.75 -4.18
CA PHE A 23 3.67 -4.85 -3.59
C PHE A 23 4.44 -4.31 -2.40
N ALA A 24 4.01 -4.65 -1.18
CA ALA A 24 4.74 -4.27 0.02
C ALA A 24 6.04 -5.08 0.12
N ALA A 25 7.16 -4.40 0.28
CA ALA A 25 8.46 -5.04 0.50
C ALA A 25 8.47 -5.82 1.83
N PRO A 26 9.20 -6.94 1.91
CA PRO A 26 9.30 -7.72 3.15
C PRO A 26 9.92 -6.87 4.28
N LEU A 27 9.25 -6.85 5.44
CA LEU A 27 9.64 -6.07 6.60
C LEU A 27 10.74 -6.78 7.40
N THR A 28 11.88 -6.12 7.58
CA THR A 28 13.10 -6.74 8.16
C THR A 28 13.15 -6.72 9.69
N ASP A 29 12.43 -5.80 10.32
CA ASP A 29 12.51 -5.50 11.75
C ASP A 29 11.43 -6.20 12.61
N ILE A 30 10.53 -6.94 11.98
CA ILE A 30 9.43 -7.64 12.67
C ILE A 30 9.73 -9.12 12.95
N GLU A 31 10.86 -9.67 12.47
CA GLU A 31 11.15 -11.11 12.49
C GLU A 31 11.07 -11.74 13.89
N ASN A 32 11.51 -11.00 14.92
CA ASN A 32 11.51 -11.44 16.32
C ASN A 32 10.49 -10.67 17.19
N HIS A 33 9.49 -10.03 16.58
CA HIS A 33 8.51 -9.23 17.29
C HIS A 33 7.21 -10.01 17.52
N TRP A 34 6.61 -9.92 18.71
CA TRP A 34 5.38 -10.67 19.06
C TRP A 34 4.20 -10.35 18.12
N ALA A 35 4.16 -9.13 17.57
CA ALA A 35 3.13 -8.69 16.65
C ALA A 35 3.39 -9.07 15.18
N LYS A 36 4.46 -9.82 14.86
CA LYS A 36 4.86 -10.18 13.49
C LYS A 36 3.70 -10.68 12.64
N GLU A 37 2.99 -11.70 13.12
CA GLU A 37 1.88 -12.34 12.39
C GLU A 37 0.74 -11.36 12.12
N GLN A 38 0.44 -10.49 13.09
CA GLN A 38 -0.61 -9.49 12.96
C GLN A 38 -0.22 -8.41 11.94
N ILE A 39 1.03 -7.93 12.00
CA ILE A 39 1.56 -6.93 11.08
C ILE A 39 1.55 -7.49 9.65
N LYS A 40 2.04 -8.73 9.48
CA LYS A 40 2.03 -9.42 8.19
C LYS A 40 0.62 -9.52 7.61
N ALA A 41 -0.36 -9.93 8.43
CA ALA A 41 -1.75 -10.01 7.99
C ALA A 41 -2.35 -8.64 7.59
N TRP A 42 -1.91 -7.54 8.21
CA TRP A 42 -2.33 -6.20 7.82
C TRP A 42 -1.66 -5.72 6.54
N VAL A 43 -0.37 -6.01 6.36
CA VAL A 43 0.38 -5.70 5.13
C VAL A 43 -0.19 -6.47 3.95
N GLU A 44 -0.47 -7.77 4.10
CA GLU A 44 -1.10 -8.59 3.06
C GLU A 44 -2.49 -8.08 2.64
N LYS A 45 -3.20 -7.42 3.57
CA LYS A 45 -4.50 -6.79 3.31
C LYS A 45 -4.39 -5.35 2.81
N GLY A 46 -3.18 -4.79 2.71
CA GLY A 46 -2.96 -3.38 2.37
C GLY A 46 -3.52 -2.39 3.39
N LEU A 47 -3.67 -2.80 4.65
CA LEU A 47 -4.17 -1.93 5.74
C LEU A 47 -3.09 -1.04 6.33
N VAL A 48 -1.84 -1.50 6.27
CA VAL A 48 -0.65 -0.78 6.74
C VAL A 48 0.47 -1.02 5.75
N ASP A 49 1.35 -0.03 5.61
CA ASP A 49 2.58 -0.14 4.82
C ASP A 49 3.79 0.06 5.72
N GLY A 50 4.90 -0.53 5.30
CA GLY A 50 6.21 -0.24 5.86
C GLY A 50 6.75 1.12 5.40
N TYR A 51 7.89 1.48 5.96
CA TYR A 51 8.69 2.59 5.48
C TYR A 51 9.44 2.17 4.19
N GLU A 52 9.90 3.16 3.41
CA GLU A 52 10.66 2.94 2.17
C GLU A 52 11.99 2.18 2.41
N ASP A 53 12.49 2.16 3.65
CA ASP A 53 13.68 1.43 4.07
C ASP A 53 13.43 -0.07 4.34
N GLY A 54 12.19 -0.56 4.20
CA GLY A 54 11.81 -1.95 4.47
C GLY A 54 11.64 -2.27 5.95
N THR A 55 11.35 -1.27 6.78
CA THR A 55 11.02 -1.44 8.22
C THR A 55 9.56 -1.12 8.50
N PHE A 56 9.02 -1.62 9.62
CA PHE A 56 7.67 -1.30 10.12
C PHE A 56 7.71 -0.44 11.39
N ARG A 57 8.77 -0.59 12.19
CA ARG A 57 9.03 0.04 13.48
C ARG A 57 7.91 -0.24 14.47
N PRO A 58 7.68 -1.52 14.85
CA PRO A 58 6.51 -1.92 15.63
C PRO A 58 6.43 -1.28 17.03
N ASP A 59 7.57 -0.92 17.62
CA ASP A 59 7.65 -0.24 18.92
C ASP A 59 7.57 1.28 18.82
N HIS A 60 7.54 1.82 17.60
CA HIS A 60 7.45 3.26 17.40
C HIS A 60 6.05 3.75 17.76
N ASN A 61 5.97 4.65 18.74
CA ASN A 61 4.69 5.18 19.18
C ASN A 61 4.03 5.99 18.06
N ILE A 62 2.88 5.53 17.58
CA ILE A 62 2.08 6.25 16.59
C ILE A 62 1.36 7.38 17.33
N SER A 63 1.90 8.61 17.23
CA SER A 63 1.16 9.78 17.70
C SER A 63 -0.03 9.98 16.76
N ARG A 64 -1.26 9.84 17.28
CA ARG A 64 -2.44 10.39 16.60
C ARG A 64 -2.19 11.88 16.51
N ARG A 65 -1.89 12.41 15.32
CA ARG A 65 -1.71 13.85 15.10
C ARG A 65 -2.93 14.54 15.68
N ASN A 66 -2.75 15.20 16.82
CA ASN A 66 -3.82 15.88 17.50
C ASN A 66 -4.03 17.18 16.72
N LEU A 67 -5.04 17.18 15.84
CA LEU A 67 -5.43 18.35 15.06
C LEU A 67 -6.01 19.38 16.03
N TRP A 68 -5.15 20.20 16.60
CA TRP A 68 -5.57 21.48 17.15
C TRP A 68 -5.25 22.53 16.10
N LEU A 69 -6.31 23.26 15.74
CA LEU A 69 -6.32 24.41 14.83
C LEU A 69 -5.17 25.39 15.10
#